data_AF-A0A8C3TI68-F1
#
_entry.id   AF-A0A8C3TI68-F1
#
_cell.length_a   1.000
_cell.length_b   1.000
_cell.length_c   1.000
_cell.angle_alpha   90.00
_cell.angle_beta   90.00
_cell.angle_gamma   90.00
#
_symmetry.space_group_name_H-M   'P 1'
#
loop_
_entity.id
_entity.type
_entity.pdbx_description
1 polymer ?
#
loop_
_entity_poly.entity_id
_entity_poly.type
_entity_poly.pdbx_seq_one_letter_code
_entity_poly.pdbx_strand_id
1 'polypeptide(L)'
;MAELQMLLEEEIPSGKRALLESYQNLTRVADYCENNYIQAPDKRKALEETKAYTTQSLASVAYQINALANNVLQLLDIQASQLRRMESSINHISQTVDIHKEKVARREIGILTTNKNTSRTHKIIAPANMERPVRYIRKPIDYTVLDDVGHGVKVRTPGHLRTSSNTEQETGLGKDYGCDTLPHTNISIAKWIVLQ
;
A
#
# COMPACT_ATOMS: atom_id res chain seq x y z
N MET A 1 30.51 -11.64 -3.75
CA MET A 1 31.02 -12.51 -4.82
C MET A 1 32.51 -12.75 -4.65
N ALA A 2 33.34 -11.70 -4.53
CA ALA A 2 34.78 -11.84 -4.26
C ALA A 2 35.10 -12.68 -3.01
N GLU A 3 34.39 -12.44 -1.91
CA GLU A 3 34.56 -13.20 -0.65
C GLU A 3 34.23 -14.69 -0.79
N LEU A 4 33.17 -15.04 -1.52
CA LEU A 4 32.80 -16.44 -1.79
C LEU A 4 33.87 -17.13 -2.64
N GLN A 5 34.42 -16.41 -3.63
CA GLN A 5 35.46 -16.94 -4.50
C GLN A 5 36.76 -17.20 -3.72
N MET A 6 37.18 -16.27 -2.89
CA MET A 6 38.33 -16.43 -2.00
C MET A 6 38.18 -17.63 -1.05
N LEU A 7 36.99 -17.80 -0.44
CA LEU A 7 36.70 -18.96 0.40
C LEU A 7 36.81 -20.29 -0.36
N LEU A 8 36.27 -20.36 -1.59
CA LEU A 8 36.26 -21.58 -2.41
C LEU A 8 37.60 -21.93 -3.03
N GLU A 9 38.33 -20.93 -3.54
CA GLU A 9 39.55 -21.14 -4.34
C GLU A 9 40.80 -21.18 -3.46
N GLU A 10 40.80 -20.45 -2.35
CA GLU A 10 42.01 -20.26 -1.54
C GLU A 10 41.84 -20.79 -0.11
N GLU A 11 40.95 -20.19 0.70
CA GLU A 11 40.98 -20.39 2.15
C GLU A 11 40.57 -21.80 2.60
N ILE A 12 39.46 -22.33 2.07
CA ILE A 12 38.99 -23.69 2.41
C ILE A 12 39.96 -24.76 1.86
N PRO A 13 40.40 -24.70 0.58
CA PRO A 13 41.41 -25.62 0.07
C PRO A 13 42.73 -25.55 0.84
N SER A 14 43.18 -24.34 1.20
CA SER A 14 44.40 -24.13 1.99
C SER A 14 44.28 -24.74 3.38
N GLY A 15 43.19 -24.46 4.11
CA GLY A 15 42.93 -25.05 5.42
C GLY A 15 42.85 -26.57 5.38
N LYS A 16 42.24 -27.15 4.33
CA LYS A 16 42.22 -28.60 4.12
C LYS A 16 43.62 -29.18 3.85
N ARG A 17 44.45 -28.50 3.04
CA ARG A 17 45.84 -28.92 2.82
C ARG A 17 46.66 -28.86 4.11
N ALA A 18 46.50 -27.80 4.91
CA ALA A 18 47.17 -27.66 6.19
C ALA A 18 46.81 -28.80 7.16
N LEU A 19 45.53 -29.24 7.20
CA LEU A 19 45.12 -30.40 7.98
C LEU A 19 45.73 -31.72 7.47
N LEU A 20 45.82 -31.91 6.15
CA LEU A 20 46.49 -33.08 5.57
C LEU A 20 47.99 -33.11 5.87
N GLU A 21 48.63 -31.95 5.85
CA GLU A 21 50.03 -31.80 6.24
C GLU A 21 50.22 -32.07 7.73
N SER A 22 49.34 -31.53 8.57
CA SER A 22 49.30 -31.77 10.01
C SER A 22 49.22 -33.28 10.33
N TYR A 23 48.37 -34.02 9.62
CA TYR A 23 48.31 -35.49 9.74
C TYR A 23 49.68 -36.15 9.52
N GLN A 24 50.38 -35.82 8.42
CA GLN A 24 51.70 -36.40 8.14
C GLN A 24 52.76 -35.96 9.16
N ASN A 25 52.73 -34.68 9.56
CA ASN A 25 53.67 -34.12 10.51
C ASN A 25 53.51 -34.76 11.89
N LEU A 26 52.28 -34.99 12.34
CA LEU A 26 51.99 -35.62 13.62
C LEU A 26 52.45 -37.08 13.68
N THR A 27 52.34 -37.83 12.58
CA THR A 27 52.93 -39.19 12.51
C THR A 27 54.43 -39.13 12.74
N ARG A 28 55.15 -38.22 12.08
CA ARG A 28 56.60 -38.07 12.28
C ARG A 28 56.96 -37.59 13.70
N VAL A 29 56.16 -36.71 14.29
CA VAL A 29 56.35 -36.25 15.68
C VAL A 29 56.15 -37.40 16.67
N ALA A 30 55.16 -38.27 16.43
CA ALA A 30 54.93 -39.45 17.25
C ALA A 30 56.12 -40.42 17.17
N ASP A 31 56.59 -40.75 15.95
CA ASP A 31 57.76 -41.60 15.73
C ASP A 31 59.01 -41.01 16.39
N TYR A 32 59.20 -39.69 16.30
CA TYR A 32 60.31 -39.00 16.96
C TYR A 32 60.22 -39.10 18.48
N CYS A 33 59.05 -38.85 19.07
CA CYS A 33 58.85 -38.92 20.51
C CYS A 33 59.15 -40.33 21.05
N GLU A 34 58.71 -41.37 20.35
CA GLU A 34 58.98 -42.76 20.71
C GLU A 34 60.49 -43.08 20.63
N ASN A 35 61.13 -42.75 19.50
CA ASN A 35 62.56 -43.01 19.32
C ASN A 35 63.43 -42.21 20.29
N ASN A 36 63.11 -40.93 20.52
CA ASN A 36 63.81 -40.09 21.49
C ASN A 36 63.67 -40.67 22.90
N TYR A 37 62.48 -41.13 23.28
CA TYR A 37 62.28 -41.77 24.57
C TYR A 37 63.09 -43.06 24.72
N ILE A 38 63.18 -43.90 23.69
CA ILE A 38 63.96 -45.16 23.72
C ILE A 38 65.46 -44.88 23.82
N GLN A 39 65.97 -43.94 23.01
CA GLN A 39 67.41 -43.67 22.88
C GLN A 39 67.97 -42.74 23.97
N ALA A 40 67.16 -41.86 24.55
CA ALA A 40 67.64 -40.88 25.53
C ALA A 40 68.14 -41.55 26.83
N PRO A 41 69.26 -41.09 27.39
CA PRO A 41 69.76 -41.57 28.68
C PRO A 41 68.89 -41.09 29.86
N ASP A 42 68.30 -39.90 29.75
CA ASP A 42 67.38 -39.35 30.75
C ASP A 42 65.92 -39.44 30.26
N LYS A 43 65.20 -40.43 30.80
CA LYS A 43 63.79 -40.68 30.45
C LYS A 43 62.83 -39.60 30.95
N ARG A 44 63.16 -38.90 32.04
CA ARG A 44 62.27 -37.85 32.58
C ARG A 44 62.27 -36.66 31.63
N LYS A 45 63.44 -36.24 31.16
CA LYS A 45 63.56 -35.15 30.19
C LYS A 45 62.87 -35.48 28.87
N ALA A 46 63.09 -36.68 28.33
CA ALA A 46 62.44 -37.11 27.08
C ALA A 46 60.92 -37.14 27.21
N LEU A 47 60.38 -37.59 28.35
CA LEU A 47 58.92 -37.59 28.59
C LEU A 47 58.34 -36.17 28.65
N GLU A 48 59.01 -35.22 29.32
CA GLU A 48 58.56 -33.83 29.35
C GLU A 48 58.56 -33.20 27.95
N GLU A 49 59.55 -33.53 27.12
CA GLU A 49 59.57 -33.12 25.72
C GLU A 49 58.39 -33.71 24.92
N THR A 50 58.07 -34.99 25.10
CA THR A 50 56.88 -35.61 24.51
C THR A 50 55.57 -34.95 24.95
N LYS A 51 55.44 -34.57 26.23
CA LYS A 51 54.27 -33.83 26.72
C LYS A 51 54.14 -32.45 26.08
N ALA A 52 55.27 -31.76 25.88
CA ALA A 52 55.30 -30.48 25.18
C ALA A 52 54.81 -30.63 23.73
N TYR A 53 55.35 -31.59 22.98
CA TYR A 53 54.87 -31.90 21.62
C TYR A 53 53.39 -32.28 21.61
N THR A 54 52.92 -33.10 22.56
CA THR A 54 51.50 -33.49 22.65
C THR A 54 50.58 -32.28 22.83
N THR A 55 50.97 -31.34 23.70
CA THR A 55 50.19 -30.11 23.94
C THR A 55 50.17 -29.21 22.70
N GLN A 56 51.33 -29.04 22.06
CA GLN A 56 51.46 -28.26 20.82
C GLN A 56 50.64 -28.87 19.67
N SER A 57 50.70 -30.19 19.50
CA SER A 57 49.93 -30.94 18.51
C SER A 57 48.43 -30.77 18.72
N LEU A 58 47.95 -30.89 19.95
CA LEU A 58 46.53 -30.70 20.28
C LEU A 58 46.07 -29.28 19.95
N ALA A 59 46.83 -28.27 20.37
CA ALA A 59 46.52 -26.87 20.10
C ALA A 59 46.52 -26.56 18.59
N SER A 60 47.50 -27.09 17.85
CA SER A 60 47.63 -26.87 16.40
C SER A 60 46.45 -27.46 15.63
N VAL A 61 46.07 -28.71 15.90
CA VAL A 61 44.94 -29.36 15.22
C VAL A 61 43.63 -28.67 15.56
N ALA A 62 43.40 -28.34 16.83
CA ALA A 62 42.19 -27.64 17.25
C ALA A 62 42.03 -26.29 16.54
N TYR A 63 43.11 -25.52 16.42
CA TYR A 63 43.11 -24.25 15.69
C TYR A 63 42.79 -24.44 14.20
N GLN A 64 43.44 -25.40 13.52
CA GLN A 64 43.20 -25.68 12.10
C GLN A 64 41.75 -26.10 11.83
N ILE A 65 41.19 -26.97 12.67
CA ILE A 65 39.79 -27.40 12.55
C ILE A 65 38.84 -26.21 12.76
N ASN A 66 39.07 -25.41 13.81
CA ASN A 66 38.23 -24.25 14.11
C ASN A 66 38.28 -23.22 12.97
N ALA A 67 39.45 -22.91 12.43
CA ALA A 67 39.60 -21.99 11.31
C ALA A 67 38.83 -22.48 10.08
N LEU A 68 39.01 -23.75 9.69
CA LEU A 68 38.31 -24.34 8.55
C LEU A 68 36.79 -24.37 8.76
N ALA A 69 36.33 -24.69 9.96
CA ALA A 69 34.90 -24.72 10.29
C ALA A 69 34.26 -23.33 10.13
N ASN A 70 34.90 -22.28 10.64
CA ASN A 70 34.40 -20.91 10.49
C ASN A 70 34.32 -20.49 9.02
N ASN A 71 35.34 -20.80 8.21
CA ASN A 71 35.33 -20.50 6.78
C ASN A 71 34.20 -21.25 6.05
N VAL A 72 33.94 -22.51 6.40
CA VAL A 72 32.83 -23.29 5.82
C VAL A 72 31.47 -22.72 6.25
N LEU A 73 31.30 -22.31 7.50
CA LEU A 73 30.05 -21.67 7.94
C LEU A 73 29.81 -20.34 7.21
N GLN A 74 30.84 -19.51 7.07
CA GLN A 74 30.76 -18.25 6.33
C GLN A 74 30.39 -18.47 4.85
N LEU A 75 30.98 -19.50 4.21
CA LEU A 75 30.61 -19.89 2.85
C LEU A 75 29.12 -20.21 2.73
N LEU A 76 28.58 -21.03 3.64
CA LEU A 76 27.18 -21.43 3.64
C LEU A 76 26.24 -20.24 3.89
N ASP A 77 26.59 -19.34 4.80
CA ASP A 77 25.81 -18.13 5.06
C ASP A 77 25.76 -17.21 3.84
N ILE A 78 26.88 -17.02 3.14
CA ILE A 78 26.93 -16.23 1.90
C ILE A 78 26.03 -16.87 0.84
N GLN A 79 26.10 -18.19 0.64
CA GLN A 79 25.26 -18.90 -0.33
C GLN A 79 23.77 -18.83 0.03
N ALA A 80 23.42 -19.01 1.30
CA ALA A 80 22.04 -18.87 1.76
C ALA A 80 21.49 -17.46 1.48
N SER A 81 22.30 -16.42 1.71
CA SER A 81 21.93 -15.04 1.39
C SER A 81 21.74 -14.82 -0.12
N GLN A 82 22.56 -15.45 -0.96
CA GLN A 82 22.46 -15.37 -2.42
C GLN A 82 21.15 -15.99 -2.90
N LEU A 83 20.79 -17.17 -2.38
CA LEU A 83 19.54 -17.84 -2.71
C LEU A 83 18.32 -16.98 -2.33
N ARG A 84 18.31 -16.39 -1.13
CA ARG A 84 17.23 -15.47 -0.71
C ARG A 84 17.07 -14.27 -1.65
N ARG A 85 18.19 -13.69 -2.13
CA ARG A 85 18.14 -12.59 -3.11
C ARG A 85 17.65 -13.08 -4.47
N MET A 86 18.09 -14.25 -4.92
CA MET A 86 17.62 -14.85 -6.17
C MET A 86 16.13 -15.17 -6.14
N GLU A 87 15.63 -15.72 -5.02
CA GLU A 87 14.21 -15.98 -4.80
C GLU A 87 13.38 -14.70 -4.89
N SER A 88 13.83 -13.61 -4.26
CA SER A 88 13.16 -12.30 -4.37
C SER A 88 13.11 -11.80 -5.81
N SER A 89 14.22 -11.89 -6.55
CA SER A 89 14.26 -11.53 -7.98
C SER A 89 13.28 -12.38 -8.81
N ILE A 90 13.22 -13.69 -8.55
CA ILE A 90 12.27 -14.60 -9.22
C ILE A 90 10.83 -14.23 -8.88
N ASN A 91 10.53 -13.86 -7.63
CA ASN A 91 9.20 -13.42 -7.24
C ASN A 91 8.77 -12.15 -7.99
N HIS A 92 9.66 -11.18 -8.18
CA HIS A 92 9.39 -9.99 -9.00
C HIS A 92 9.13 -10.33 -10.48
N ILE A 93 9.89 -11.30 -11.03
CA ILE A 93 9.67 -11.80 -12.38
C ILE A 93 8.29 -12.47 -12.49
N SER A 94 7.94 -13.33 -11.52
CA SER A 94 6.63 -14.00 -11.47
C SER A 94 5.50 -12.98 -11.47
N GLN A 95 5.55 -11.98 -10.59
CA GLN A 95 4.55 -10.91 -10.54
C GLN A 95 4.44 -10.14 -11.86
N THR A 96 5.57 -9.86 -12.51
CA THR A 96 5.60 -9.18 -13.81
C THR A 96 4.92 -10.01 -14.89
N VAL A 97 5.16 -11.33 -14.89
CA VAL A 97 4.52 -12.27 -15.81
C VAL A 97 3.02 -12.38 -15.52
N ASP A 98 2.61 -12.50 -14.27
CA ASP A 98 1.20 -12.58 -13.88
C ASP A 98 0.43 -11.32 -14.31
N ILE A 99 1.00 -10.14 -14.03
CA ILE A 99 0.46 -8.86 -14.49
C ILE A 99 0.37 -8.82 -16.02
N HIS A 100 1.40 -9.31 -16.72
CA HIS A 100 1.39 -9.34 -18.18
C HIS A 100 0.30 -10.27 -18.71
N LYS A 101 0.17 -11.48 -18.16
CA LYS A 101 -0.86 -12.46 -18.53
C LYS A 101 -2.26 -11.90 -18.33
N GLU A 102 -2.52 -11.29 -17.17
CA GLU A 102 -3.79 -10.61 -16.88
C GLU A 102 -4.05 -9.45 -17.84
N LYS A 103 -3.04 -8.63 -18.15
CA LYS A 103 -3.18 -7.52 -19.12
C LYS A 103 -3.51 -8.01 -20.52
N VAL A 104 -2.91 -9.11 -20.97
CA VAL A 104 -3.22 -9.73 -22.27
C VAL A 104 -4.66 -10.23 -22.29
N ALA A 105 -5.06 -11.00 -21.27
CA ALA A 105 -6.44 -11.50 -21.15
C ALA A 105 -7.47 -10.34 -21.10
N ARG A 106 -7.20 -9.28 -20.34
CA ARG A 106 -8.05 -8.08 -20.29
C ARG A 106 -8.13 -7.35 -21.62
N ARG A 107 -7.04 -7.31 -22.39
CA ARG A 107 -7.04 -6.74 -23.73
C ARG A 107 -7.92 -7.55 -24.67
N GLU A 108 -7.85 -8.87 -24.62
CA GLU A 108 -8.67 -9.76 -25.45
C GLU A 108 -10.16 -9.59 -25.16
N ILE A 109 -10.57 -9.63 -23.88
CA ILE A 109 -11.98 -9.39 -23.53
C ILE A 109 -12.38 -7.94 -23.80
N GLY A 110 -11.46 -6.97 -23.66
CA GLY A 110 -11.71 -5.55 -23.90
C GLY A 110 -12.21 -5.24 -25.31
N ILE A 111 -11.78 -6.00 -26.33
CA ILE A 111 -12.26 -5.89 -27.72
C ILE A 111 -13.77 -6.14 -27.81
N LEU A 112 -14.31 -7.00 -26.95
CA LEU A 112 -15.72 -7.39 -26.92
C LEU A 112 -16.57 -6.50 -26.00
N THR A 113 -15.98 -5.46 -25.41
CA THR A 113 -16.67 -4.56 -24.48
C THR A 113 -16.88 -3.17 -25.07
N THR A 114 -17.91 -2.48 -24.58
CA THR A 114 -18.13 -1.06 -24.79
C THR A 114 -18.61 -0.43 -23.49
N ASN A 115 -18.45 0.88 -23.34
CA ASN A 115 -18.85 1.58 -22.13
C ASN A 115 -20.37 1.50 -21.93
N LYS A 116 -20.81 1.06 -20.75
CA LYS A 116 -22.21 1.18 -20.34
C LYS A 116 -22.41 2.54 -19.70
N ASN A 117 -23.04 3.46 -20.42
CA ASN A 117 -23.41 4.78 -19.90
C ASN A 117 -24.58 4.68 -18.91
N THR A 118 -24.28 4.29 -17.68
CA THR A 118 -25.25 4.25 -16.59
C THR A 118 -25.20 5.58 -15.83
N SER A 119 -26.16 6.45 -16.08
CA SER A 119 -26.35 7.66 -15.26
C SER A 119 -27.24 7.31 -14.07
N ARG A 120 -26.95 7.91 -12.91
CA ARG A 120 -27.78 7.79 -11.71
C ARG A 120 -28.62 9.06 -11.59
N THR A 121 -29.94 8.93 -11.66
CA THR A 121 -30.87 10.04 -11.48
C THR A 121 -31.71 9.84 -10.22
N HIS A 122 -32.17 10.94 -9.65
CA HIS A 122 -33.16 10.88 -8.57
C HIS A 122 -34.52 10.50 -9.15
N LYS A 123 -35.31 9.74 -8.39
CA LYS A 123 -36.65 9.29 -8.82
C LYS A 123 -37.60 10.46 -9.11
N ILE A 124 -37.40 11.58 -8.41
CA ILE A 124 -38.16 12.81 -8.60
C ILE A 124 -37.14 13.94 -8.70
N ILE A 125 -37.24 14.71 -9.77
CA ILE A 125 -36.44 15.92 -10.00
C ILE A 125 -37.46 17.06 -10.08
N ALA A 126 -37.55 17.86 -9.01
CA ALA A 126 -38.44 19.01 -9.01
C ALA A 126 -37.91 20.08 -10.00
N PRO A 127 -38.79 20.77 -10.74
CA PRO A 127 -38.38 21.86 -11.62
C PRO A 127 -37.75 22.99 -10.80
N ALA A 128 -36.76 23.68 -11.40
CA ALA A 128 -36.02 24.75 -10.73
C ALA A 128 -36.92 25.93 -10.29
N ASN A 129 -37.97 26.21 -11.07
CA ASN A 129 -38.99 27.19 -10.74
C ASN A 129 -40.27 26.46 -10.36
N MET A 130 -40.60 26.43 -9.06
CA MET A 130 -41.91 25.95 -8.62
C MET A 130 -42.98 27.00 -8.98
N GLU A 131 -44.09 26.54 -9.53
CA GLU A 131 -45.24 27.40 -9.85
C GLU A 131 -45.73 28.10 -8.58
N ARG A 132 -45.90 29.42 -8.65
CA ARG A 132 -46.36 30.23 -7.52
C ARG A 132 -47.87 30.03 -7.35
N PRO A 133 -48.37 29.64 -6.16
CA PRO A 133 -49.81 29.56 -5.91
C PRO A 133 -50.50 30.90 -6.22
N VAL A 134 -51.43 30.90 -7.17
CA VAL A 134 -52.20 32.10 -7.54
C VAL A 134 -53.46 32.17 -6.70
N ARG A 135 -53.66 33.29 -5.99
CA ARG A 135 -54.87 33.52 -5.19
C ARG A 135 -56.08 33.71 -6.10
N TYR A 136 -57.17 33.03 -5.78
CA TYR A 136 -58.46 33.23 -6.46
C TYR A 136 -58.97 34.67 -6.28
N ILE A 137 -59.46 35.28 -7.37
CA ILE A 137 -60.08 36.60 -7.39
C ILE A 137 -61.36 36.48 -8.21
N ARG A 138 -62.51 36.86 -7.65
CA ARG A 138 -63.77 36.91 -8.38
C ARG A 138 -63.68 38.02 -9.44
N LYS A 139 -63.87 37.67 -10.70
CA LYS A 139 -64.01 38.61 -11.81
C LYS A 139 -65.41 38.41 -12.43
N PRO A 140 -66.19 39.48 -12.68
CA PRO A 140 -67.46 39.36 -13.39
C PRO A 140 -67.22 38.82 -14.81
N ILE A 141 -68.27 38.31 -15.45
CA ILE A 141 -68.20 37.85 -16.84
C ILE A 141 -67.88 39.05 -17.72
N ASP A 142 -66.71 39.03 -18.35
CA ASP A 142 -66.27 40.04 -19.31
C ASP A 142 -66.51 39.52 -20.72
N TYR A 143 -67.53 40.07 -21.39
CA TYR A 143 -67.88 39.71 -22.76
C TYR A 143 -66.92 40.30 -23.81
N THR A 144 -65.92 41.10 -23.39
CA THR A 144 -64.98 41.81 -24.29
C THR A 144 -63.58 41.20 -24.33
N VAL A 145 -63.28 40.21 -23.48
CA VAL A 145 -61.93 39.61 -23.34
C VAL A 145 -61.39 38.95 -24.62
N LEU A 146 -62.27 38.65 -25.58
CA LEU A 146 -61.93 38.07 -26.87
C LEU A 146 -62.14 39.03 -28.05
N ASP A 147 -62.52 40.30 -27.82
CA ASP A 147 -62.83 41.26 -28.89
C ASP A 147 -61.60 41.60 -29.75
N ASP A 148 -60.40 41.44 -29.20
CA ASP A 148 -59.15 41.68 -29.91
C ASP A 148 -58.57 40.38 -30.53
N VAL A 149 -59.27 39.24 -30.41
CA VAL A 149 -58.91 37.95 -31.01
C VAL A 149 -59.76 37.73 -32.27
N GLY A 150 -59.15 37.85 -33.46
CA GLY A 150 -59.83 37.65 -34.75
C GLY A 150 -60.56 38.91 -35.24
N HIS A 151 -61.78 38.76 -35.74
CA HIS A 151 -62.63 39.88 -36.21
C HIS A 151 -63.73 40.16 -35.17
N GLY A 152 -63.33 40.63 -33.98
CA GLY A 152 -64.25 40.90 -32.88
C GLY A 152 -65.27 42.00 -33.18
N VAL A 153 -66.49 41.82 -32.68
CA VAL A 153 -67.59 42.77 -32.85
C VAL A 153 -67.82 43.48 -31.52
N LYS A 154 -67.33 44.72 -31.42
CA LYS A 154 -67.46 45.53 -30.20
C LYS A 154 -68.91 46.00 -30.04
N VAL A 155 -69.56 45.63 -28.94
CA VAL A 155 -70.91 46.10 -28.60
C VAL A 155 -70.85 47.61 -28.33
N ARG A 156 -71.45 48.44 -29.19
CA ARG A 156 -71.59 49.89 -28.98
C ARG A 156 -72.91 50.17 -28.24
N THR A 157 -72.87 50.35 -26.93
CA THR A 157 -74.03 50.82 -26.15
C THR A 157 -74.11 52.35 -26.20
N PRO A 158 -75.28 52.97 -26.49
CA PRO A 158 -75.45 54.41 -26.39
C PRO A 158 -75.61 54.82 -24.92
N GLY A 159 -74.61 55.56 -24.41
CA GLY A 159 -74.75 56.49 -23.29
C GLY A 159 -74.90 55.90 -21.89
N HIS A 160 -73.78 55.51 -21.27
CA HIS A 160 -73.49 56.12 -19.97
C HIS A 160 -72.09 56.69 -20.02
N LEU A 161 -72.01 57.92 -19.55
CA LEU A 161 -70.86 58.79 -19.66
C LEU A 161 -69.68 58.21 -18.90
N ARG A 162 -68.49 58.57 -19.38
CA ARG A 162 -67.27 58.77 -18.60
C ARG A 162 -67.67 59.46 -17.29
N THR A 163 -67.13 59.08 -16.15
CA THR A 163 -65.99 59.70 -15.43
C THR A 163 -66.32 59.40 -13.95
N SER A 164 -65.43 59.14 -13.00
CA SER A 164 -64.01 59.38 -12.86
C SER A 164 -63.46 58.42 -11.80
N SER A 165 -62.18 58.11 -11.92
CA SER A 165 -61.30 57.98 -10.77
C SER A 165 -61.60 59.05 -9.70
N ASN A 166 -61.69 58.65 -8.42
CA ASN A 166 -60.90 59.22 -7.33
C ASN A 166 -61.44 58.83 -5.96
N THR A 167 -60.56 58.24 -5.16
CA THR A 167 -60.23 58.63 -3.78
C THR A 167 -58.95 57.82 -3.49
N GLU A 168 -57.78 58.46 -3.28
CA GLU A 168 -57.33 58.98 -1.97
C GLU A 168 -57.42 57.87 -0.90
N GLN A 169 -56.45 57.57 -0.05
CA GLN A 169 -55.26 58.30 0.41
C GLN A 169 -54.55 57.35 1.40
N GLU A 170 -53.32 57.72 1.79
CA GLU A 170 -52.79 57.55 3.16
C GLU A 170 -52.45 56.12 3.67
N THR A 171 -51.16 55.79 3.82
CA THR A 171 -50.26 56.00 4.99
C THR A 171 -50.53 55.10 6.20
N GLY A 172 -49.43 54.62 6.80
CA GLY A 172 -49.39 54.18 8.19
C GLY A 172 -49.41 52.65 8.34
N LEU A 173 -48.26 52.02 8.62
CA LEU A 173 -47.70 51.81 9.96
C LEU A 173 -48.62 51.03 10.91
N GLY A 174 -48.37 49.72 10.97
CA GLY A 174 -48.42 48.87 12.16
C GLY A 174 -47.41 47.74 11.89
N LYS A 175 -46.31 47.49 12.62
CA LYS A 175 -46.13 47.36 14.08
C LYS A 175 -47.31 46.63 14.71
N ASP A 176 -47.21 45.48 15.35
CA ASP A 176 -46.11 44.64 15.84
C ASP A 176 -46.62 43.17 15.62
N TYR A 177 -45.91 42.07 15.83
CA TYR A 177 -45.33 41.60 17.07
C TYR A 177 -44.32 40.51 16.76
N GLY A 178 -43.10 40.71 17.23
CA GLY A 178 -42.21 39.60 17.53
C GLY A 178 -42.75 38.85 18.76
N CYS A 179 -42.53 37.54 18.76
CA CYS A 179 -42.59 36.62 19.90
C CYS A 179 -42.22 35.25 19.31
N ASP A 180 -41.29 34.45 19.79
CA ASP A 180 -40.25 34.57 20.80
C ASP A 180 -39.34 33.35 20.58
N THR A 181 -38.09 33.46 21.03
CA THR A 181 -37.22 32.42 21.64
C THR A 181 -37.27 30.98 21.08
N LEU A 182 -36.18 30.46 20.49
CA LEU A 182 -35.03 29.80 21.18
C LEU A 182 -35.44 28.58 22.05
N PRO A 183 -34.49 27.69 22.39
CA PRO A 183 -33.69 26.78 21.58
C PRO A 183 -33.90 25.34 22.12
N HIS A 184 -32.92 24.44 21.90
CA HIS A 184 -32.82 23.05 22.40
C HIS A 184 -33.55 22.01 21.55
N THR A 185 -33.04 20.81 21.28
CA THR A 185 -31.84 20.00 21.59
C THR A 185 -32.01 18.78 20.65
N ASN A 186 -31.03 18.05 20.13
CA ASN A 186 -30.12 17.16 20.86
C ASN A 186 -29.28 16.39 19.80
N ILE A 187 -27.98 16.23 20.10
CA ILE A 187 -27.21 14.98 20.11
C ILE A 187 -27.28 14.12 18.81
N SER A 188 -26.26 14.19 17.95
CA SER A 188 -25.04 13.34 17.94
C SER A 188 -25.31 11.86 17.64
N ILE A 189 -24.72 11.36 16.55
CA ILE A 189 -23.95 10.10 16.47
C ILE A 189 -23.33 9.99 15.05
N ALA A 190 -22.07 9.59 15.02
CA ALA A 190 -21.31 9.02 13.91
C ALA A 190 -20.79 9.95 12.80
N LYS A 191 -19.64 10.57 13.07
CA LYS A 191 -18.65 10.95 12.06
C LYS A 191 -17.29 10.37 12.42
N TRP A 192 -17.11 9.07 12.23
CA TRP A 192 -15.82 8.37 12.18
C TRP A 192 -16.00 7.16 11.26
N ILE A 193 -15.45 7.21 10.04
CA ILE A 193 -14.84 6.08 9.32
C ILE A 193 -14.31 6.55 7.95
N VAL A 194 -13.10 6.06 7.65
CA VAL A 194 -12.28 6.15 6.42
C VAL A 194 -11.33 7.33 6.25
N LEU A 195 -10.12 7.17 6.79
CA LEU A 195 -8.92 7.16 5.94
C LEU A 195 -7.87 6.18 6.52
N GLN A 196 -7.86 4.96 6.00
CA GLN A 196 -6.67 4.14 5.78
C GLN A 196 -6.89 3.34 4.51
#